data_AF-A0A383R983-F1
#
_entry.id   AF-A0A383R983-F1
#
_cell.length_a   1.000
_cell.length_b   1.000
_cell.length_c   1.000
_cell.angle_alpha   90.00
_cell.angle_beta   90.00
_cell.angle_gamma   90.00
#
_symmetry.space_group_name_H-M   'P 1'
#
loop_
_entity.id
_entity.type
_entity.pdbx_description
1 polymer ?
#
loop_
_entity_poly.entity_id
_entity_poly.type
_entity_poly.pdbx_seq_one_letter_code
_entity_poly.pdbx_strand_id
1 'polypeptide(L)'
;MKIPTTLKHKPVVVSENYEQIDGRLAPNTDAKGLSLGLAQWNDRGKIDISAKVWRYTGEKWSRQSEELPLHRVLDLSILICRSLEHFREAYRYEHLYDPEQPIIDRVGLQGDAMTVAVCTENERINEDIKLFSQALSNDDEMIGERLRTLSKILKDMGY
;
A
#
# COMPACT_ATOMS: atom_id res chain seq x y z
N MET A 1 -10.70 -9.93 -2.30
CA MET A 1 -12.01 -9.26 -2.03
C MET A 1 -11.85 -7.76 -2.27
N LYS A 2 -12.86 -7.05 -2.79
CA LYS A 2 -12.75 -5.59 -2.95
C LYS A 2 -12.65 -4.89 -1.59
N ILE A 3 -11.66 -4.01 -1.42
CA ILE A 3 -11.52 -3.23 -0.19
C ILE A 3 -12.46 -2.01 -0.21
N PRO A 4 -12.92 -1.51 0.94
CA PRO A 4 -13.80 -0.33 0.95
C PRO A 4 -13.06 0.95 0.57
N THR A 5 -13.62 1.71 -0.38
CA THR A 5 -13.06 3.00 -0.85
C THR A 5 -13.83 4.22 -0.33
N THR A 6 -15.00 4.03 0.28
CA THR A 6 -15.87 5.10 0.81
C THR A 6 -15.59 5.44 2.28
N LEU A 7 -14.60 4.79 2.89
CA LEU A 7 -14.18 5.08 4.26
C LEU A 7 -13.19 6.25 4.30
N LYS A 8 -12.83 6.69 5.51
CA LYS A 8 -11.99 7.89 5.69
C LYS A 8 -10.55 7.73 5.17
N HIS A 9 -9.99 6.51 5.16
CA HIS A 9 -8.74 6.24 4.47
C HIS A 9 -9.03 6.16 2.98
N LYS A 10 -8.31 6.93 2.18
CA LYS A 10 -8.50 7.00 0.73
C LYS A 10 -7.40 6.21 0.03
N PRO A 11 -7.66 4.95 -0.36
CA PRO A 11 -6.65 4.11 -0.98
C PRO A 11 -6.23 4.66 -2.35
N VAL A 12 -4.93 4.56 -2.65
CA VAL A 12 -4.32 4.94 -3.92
C VAL A 12 -3.63 3.75 -4.56
N VAL A 13 -2.83 3.00 -3.79
CA VAL A 13 -2.24 1.72 -4.21
C VAL A 13 -2.80 0.61 -3.34
N VAL A 14 -3.13 -0.52 -3.93
CA VAL A 14 -3.82 -1.63 -3.26
C VAL A 14 -3.22 -2.99 -3.63
N SER A 15 -3.39 -3.92 -2.70
CA SER A 15 -3.31 -5.36 -2.93
C SER A 15 -4.56 -6.01 -2.36
N GLU A 16 -5.53 -6.28 -3.23
CA GLU A 16 -6.86 -6.82 -2.86
C GLU A 16 -6.88 -8.35 -2.76
N ASN A 17 -5.83 -9.02 -3.23
CA ASN A 17 -5.67 -10.48 -3.16
C ASN A 17 -4.85 -10.92 -1.93
N TYR A 18 -4.63 -10.04 -0.96
CA TYR A 18 -3.74 -10.31 0.17
C TYR A 18 -4.11 -11.54 1.00
N GLU A 19 -5.40 -11.87 1.11
CA GLU A 19 -5.84 -13.07 1.86
C GLU A 19 -5.18 -14.37 1.35
N GLN A 20 -4.75 -14.41 0.09
CA GLN A 20 -4.13 -15.56 -0.55
C GLN A 20 -2.62 -15.68 -0.26
N ILE A 21 -2.02 -14.62 0.27
CA ILE A 21 -0.56 -14.48 0.45
C ILE A 21 -0.15 -14.00 1.85
N ASP A 22 -1.06 -14.04 2.82
CA ASP A 22 -0.82 -13.68 4.24
C ASP A 22 -0.01 -14.77 5.00
N GLY A 23 1.02 -15.31 4.34
CA GLY A 23 1.90 -16.36 4.86
C GLY A 23 1.15 -17.58 5.39
N ARG A 24 1.48 -18.01 6.60
CA ARG A 24 0.84 -19.17 7.27
C ARG A 24 -0.65 -19.01 7.54
N LEU A 25 -1.19 -17.79 7.44
CA LEU A 25 -2.61 -17.51 7.67
C LEU A 25 -3.42 -17.61 6.37
N ALA A 26 -2.76 -17.65 5.21
CA ALA A 26 -3.44 -17.83 3.94
C ALA A 26 -4.00 -19.26 3.79
N PRO A 27 -5.18 -19.45 3.15
CA PRO A 27 -6.13 -18.41 2.71
C PRO A 27 -7.12 -17.97 3.81
N ASN A 28 -7.03 -18.57 5.00
CA ASN A 28 -7.99 -18.43 6.09
C ASN A 28 -7.60 -17.31 7.07
N THR A 29 -7.52 -16.09 6.53
CA THR A 29 -7.19 -14.90 7.30
C THR A 29 -8.33 -13.90 7.27
N ASP A 30 -8.41 -13.08 8.32
CA ASP A 30 -9.28 -11.92 8.34
C ASP A 30 -8.68 -10.71 7.60
N ALA A 31 -7.36 -10.69 7.32
CA ALA A 31 -6.72 -9.66 6.51
C ALA A 31 -6.98 -9.90 5.03
N LYS A 32 -7.89 -9.11 4.46
CA LYS A 32 -8.39 -9.26 3.10
C LYS A 32 -7.61 -8.47 2.06
N GLY A 33 -7.00 -7.35 2.45
CA GLY A 33 -6.25 -6.51 1.54
C GLY A 33 -5.27 -5.59 2.26
N LEU A 34 -4.36 -5.02 1.50
CA LEU A 34 -3.45 -3.96 1.91
C LEU A 34 -3.68 -2.72 1.06
N SER A 35 -3.45 -1.53 1.61
CA SER A 35 -3.43 -0.30 0.81
C SER A 35 -2.43 0.72 1.33
N LEU A 36 -1.97 1.56 0.41
CA LEU A 36 -1.33 2.84 0.70
C LEU A 36 -2.24 3.96 0.21
N GLY A 37 -2.38 5.02 1.00
CA GLY A 37 -3.33 6.08 0.66
C GLY A 37 -3.30 7.25 1.63
N LEU A 38 -4.18 8.22 1.38
CA LEU A 38 -4.30 9.39 2.23
C LEU A 38 -4.90 8.99 3.58
N ALA A 39 -4.25 9.44 4.66
CA ALA A 39 -4.64 9.13 6.02
C ALA A 39 -5.94 9.85 6.41
N GLN A 40 -6.61 9.27 7.40
CA GLN A 40 -7.85 9.80 7.97
C GLN A 40 -7.63 11.08 8.82
N TRP A 41 -6.42 11.28 9.34
CA TRP A 41 -6.06 12.37 10.24
C TRP A 41 -5.25 13.40 9.48
N ASN A 42 -5.92 14.33 8.83
CA ASN A 42 -5.27 15.51 8.28
C ASN A 42 -5.48 16.64 9.29
N ASP A 43 -4.40 17.04 9.98
CA ASP A 43 -4.38 18.37 10.62
C ASP A 43 -4.67 19.42 9.53
N ARG A 44 -5.30 20.54 9.90
CA ARG A 44 -5.70 21.57 8.94
C ARG A 44 -4.49 22.00 8.08
N GLY A 45 -4.50 21.59 6.81
CA GLY A 45 -3.46 21.92 5.83
C GLY A 45 -2.34 20.89 5.65
N LYS A 46 -2.32 19.78 6.42
CA LYS A 46 -1.34 18.69 6.25
C LYS A 46 -2.02 17.45 5.69
N ILE A 47 -1.43 16.89 4.63
CA ILE A 47 -1.86 15.63 4.03
C ILE A 47 -0.86 14.58 4.45
N ASP A 48 -1.28 13.66 5.31
CA ASP A 48 -0.46 12.52 5.69
C ASP A 48 -0.83 11.29 4.85
N ILE A 49 0.16 10.44 4.58
CA ILE A 49 -0.02 9.16 3.92
C ILE A 49 0.12 8.02 4.92
N SER A 50 -0.57 6.91 4.66
CA SER A 50 -0.60 5.77 5.56
C SER A 50 -0.66 4.46 4.81
N ALA A 51 -0.06 3.44 5.41
CA ALA A 51 -0.30 2.05 5.06
C ALA A 51 -1.46 1.51 5.91
N LYS A 52 -2.33 0.68 5.32
CA LYS A 52 -3.48 0.09 6.00
C LYS A 52 -3.63 -1.38 5.67
N VAL A 53 -3.83 -2.19 6.70
CA VAL A 53 -4.31 -3.57 6.60
C VAL A 53 -5.84 -3.55 6.69
N TRP A 54 -6.51 -4.14 5.72
CA TRP A 54 -7.95 -4.26 5.67
C TRP A 54 -8.38 -5.59 6.24
N ARG A 55 -8.99 -5.58 7.42
CA ARG A 55 -9.51 -6.77 8.07
C ARG A 55 -11.03 -6.81 8.05
N TYR A 56 -11.58 -7.97 7.69
CA TYR A 56 -13.01 -8.25 7.66
C TYR A 56 -13.32 -9.51 8.45
N THR A 57 -14.12 -9.39 9.50
CA THR A 57 -14.47 -10.50 10.40
C THR A 57 -15.68 -11.30 9.93
N GLY A 58 -16.18 -11.06 8.71
CA GLY A 58 -17.45 -11.61 8.22
C GLY A 58 -18.67 -10.72 8.50
N GLU A 59 -18.57 -9.78 9.44
CA GLU A 59 -19.67 -8.88 9.81
C GLU A 59 -19.33 -7.41 9.55
N LYS A 60 -18.10 -7.00 9.85
CA LYS A 60 -17.66 -5.60 9.78
C LYS A 60 -16.17 -5.48 9.44
N TRP A 61 -15.82 -4.31 8.89
CA TRP A 61 -14.43 -3.89 8.70
C TRP A 61 -13.84 -3.34 10.01
N SER A 62 -12.61 -3.78 10.34
CA SER A 62 -11.90 -3.27 11.52
C SER A 62 -11.52 -1.80 11.36
N ARG A 63 -11.68 -1.02 12.44
CA ARG A 63 -11.60 0.46 12.39
C ARG A 63 -10.26 1.03 12.87
N GLN A 64 -9.52 0.42 13.83
CA GLN A 64 -8.35 1.04 14.47
C GLN A 64 -7.34 0.05 15.09
N SER A 65 -6.17 0.60 15.49
CA SER A 65 -4.92 0.02 16.02
C SER A 65 -4.92 -1.46 16.39
N GLU A 66 -3.94 -2.18 15.85
CA GLU A 66 -3.80 -3.62 16.01
C GLU A 66 -2.31 -4.01 16.08
N GLU A 67 -2.01 -5.09 16.79
CA GLU A 67 -0.72 -5.77 16.67
C GLU A 67 -0.67 -6.52 15.33
N LEU A 68 0.40 -6.31 14.56
CA LEU A 68 0.61 -6.97 13.29
C LEU A 68 1.64 -8.10 13.44
N PRO A 69 1.37 -9.31 12.89
CA PRO A 69 2.43 -10.30 12.70
C PRO A 69 3.59 -9.70 11.89
N LEU A 70 4.82 -10.10 12.21
CA LEU A 70 6.03 -9.53 11.60
C LEU A 70 6.02 -9.62 10.07
N HIS A 71 5.51 -10.71 9.50
CA HIS A 71 5.44 -10.87 8.04
C HIS A 71 4.55 -9.82 7.38
N ARG A 72 3.45 -9.39 8.03
CA ARG A 72 2.59 -8.32 7.49
C ARG A 72 3.31 -6.97 7.45
N VAL A 73 4.23 -6.71 8.39
CA VAL A 73 5.07 -5.50 8.37
C VAL A 73 6.04 -5.55 7.18
N LEU A 74 6.59 -6.73 6.87
CA LEU A 74 7.44 -6.94 5.70
C LEU A 74 6.64 -6.81 4.40
N ASP A 75 5.43 -7.38 4.34
CA ASP A 75 4.55 -7.27 3.18
C ASP A 75 4.13 -5.83 2.90
N LEU A 76 3.84 -5.05 3.95
CA LEU A 76 3.62 -3.61 3.82
C LEU A 76 4.87 -2.89 3.32
N SER A 77 6.05 -3.29 3.78
CA SER A 77 7.33 -2.74 3.30
C SER A 77 7.56 -3.04 1.82
N ILE A 78 7.22 -4.25 1.36
CA ILE A 78 7.26 -4.64 -0.06
C ILE A 78 6.29 -3.79 -0.88
N LEU A 79 5.05 -3.62 -0.41
CA LEU A 79 4.05 -2.78 -1.06
C LEU A 79 4.53 -1.32 -1.18
N ILE A 80 5.14 -0.78 -0.12
CA ILE A 80 5.76 0.56 -0.11
C ILE A 80 6.86 0.65 -1.17
N CYS A 81 7.81 -0.29 -1.19
CA CYS A 81 8.92 -0.28 -2.14
C CYS A 81 8.43 -0.31 -3.59
N ARG A 82 7.49 -1.19 -3.94
CA ARG A 82 6.94 -1.25 -5.31
C ARG A 82 6.14 0.00 -5.68
N SER A 83 5.43 0.57 -4.73
CA SER A 83 4.72 1.84 -4.96
C SER A 83 5.70 2.98 -5.23
N LEU A 84 6.75 3.11 -4.42
CA LEU A 84 7.79 4.13 -4.61
C LEU A 84 8.49 3.99 -5.96
N GLU A 85 8.77 2.76 -6.39
CA GLU A 85 9.35 2.49 -7.69
C GLU A 85 8.43 2.95 -8.83
N HIS A 86 7.12 2.67 -8.74
CA HIS A 86 6.13 3.21 -9.68
C HIS A 86 6.14 4.74 -9.72
N PHE A 87 6.09 5.39 -8.56
CA PHE A 87 5.99 6.85 -8.48
C PHE A 87 7.25 7.60 -8.95
N ARG A 88 8.42 6.95 -9.02
CA ARG A 88 9.62 7.52 -9.65
C ARG A 88 9.44 7.80 -11.14
N GLU A 89 8.70 6.93 -11.82
CA GLU A 89 8.48 7.01 -13.28
C GLU A 89 7.06 7.47 -13.63
N ALA A 90 6.18 7.62 -12.64
CA ALA A 90 4.76 7.90 -12.84
C ALA A 90 4.47 9.22 -13.56
N TYR A 91 5.40 10.18 -13.52
CA TYR A 91 5.29 11.47 -14.22
C TYR A 91 5.10 11.33 -15.74
N ARG A 92 5.41 10.17 -16.32
CA ARG A 92 5.18 9.86 -17.73
C ARG A 92 3.70 9.68 -18.10
N TYR A 93 2.84 9.47 -17.11
CA TYR A 93 1.41 9.26 -17.28
C TYR A 93 0.62 10.53 -16.91
N GLU A 94 -0.41 10.86 -17.68
CA GLU A 94 -1.27 12.02 -17.43
C GLU A 94 -1.90 12.01 -16.01
N HIS A 95 -2.25 10.81 -15.53
CA HIS A 95 -2.88 10.61 -14.23
C HIS A 95 -1.97 9.93 -13.21
N LEU A 96 -0.65 9.88 -13.46
CA LEU A 96 0.35 9.15 -12.66
C LEU A 96 0.22 7.62 -12.68
N TYR A 97 -0.62 7.07 -13.57
CA TYR A 97 -0.73 5.64 -13.87
C TYR A 97 -1.37 5.44 -15.25
N ASP A 98 -1.31 4.22 -15.77
CA ASP A 98 -2.01 3.81 -16.98
C ASP A 98 -3.43 3.32 -16.63
N PRO A 99 -4.50 4.01 -17.07
CA PRO A 99 -5.88 3.59 -16.79
C PRO A 99 -6.25 2.25 -17.43
N GLU A 100 -5.63 1.89 -18.56
CA GLU A 100 -5.89 0.62 -19.26
C GLU A 100 -5.10 -0.54 -18.63
N GLN A 101 -4.00 -0.22 -17.91
CA GLN A 101 -3.18 -1.19 -17.19
C GLN A 101 -2.89 -0.72 -15.75
N PRO A 102 -3.88 -0.75 -14.84
CA PRO A 102 -3.73 -0.25 -13.48
C PRO A 102 -2.89 -1.16 -12.57
N ILE A 103 -2.59 -2.40 -13.00
CA ILE A 103 -1.69 -3.31 -12.28
C ILE A 103 -0.25 -2.84 -12.47
N ILE A 104 0.38 -2.47 -11.36
CA ILE A 104 1.77 -2.02 -11.29
C ILE A 104 2.73 -3.21 -11.36
N ASP A 105 2.44 -4.27 -10.59
CA ASP A 105 3.32 -5.44 -10.51
C ASP A 105 2.64 -6.68 -9.89
N ARG A 106 3.27 -7.84 -10.06
CA ARG A 106 3.00 -9.06 -9.30
C ARG A 106 4.26 -9.56 -8.60
N VAL A 107 4.34 -9.36 -7.28
CA VAL A 107 5.49 -9.78 -6.47
C VAL A 107 5.27 -11.18 -5.92
N GLY A 108 6.11 -12.14 -6.30
CA GLY A 108 6.03 -13.52 -5.79
C GLY A 108 6.22 -13.58 -4.27
N LEU A 109 5.31 -14.26 -3.57
CA LEU A 109 5.35 -14.48 -2.13
C LEU A 109 4.93 -15.91 -1.79
N GLN A 110 4.97 -16.29 -0.51
CA GLN A 110 4.47 -17.59 -0.10
C GLN A 110 2.98 -17.74 -0.48
N GLY A 111 2.66 -18.77 -1.26
CA GLY A 111 1.30 -19.07 -1.73
C GLY A 111 1.08 -18.73 -3.20
N ASP A 112 1.18 -17.45 -3.57
CA ASP A 112 0.98 -16.93 -4.93
C ASP A 112 1.82 -15.65 -5.14
N ALA A 113 1.21 -14.52 -5.51
CA ALA A 113 1.89 -13.24 -5.67
C ALA A 113 1.03 -12.09 -5.19
N MET A 114 1.66 -11.09 -4.59
CA MET A 114 1.03 -9.81 -4.27
C MET A 114 0.75 -9.07 -5.57
N THR A 115 -0.53 -8.88 -5.89
CA THR A 115 -0.92 -8.04 -7.03
C THR A 115 -0.97 -6.60 -6.54
N VAL A 116 -0.04 -5.78 -7.01
CA VAL A 116 0.04 -4.35 -6.67
C VAL A 116 -0.63 -3.57 -7.79
N ALA A 117 -1.64 -2.77 -7.47
CA ALA A 117 -2.41 -2.02 -8.45
C ALA A 117 -2.84 -0.64 -7.94
N VAL A 118 -3.13 0.27 -8.86
CA VAL A 118 -3.81 1.54 -8.54
C VAL A 118 -5.27 1.28 -8.21
N CYS A 119 -5.78 1.96 -7.18
CA CYS A 119 -7.15 1.81 -6.69
C CYS A 119 -8.15 2.54 -7.58
N THR A 120 -8.47 2.00 -8.76
CA THR A 120 -9.43 2.60 -9.71
C THR A 120 -10.87 2.67 -9.17
N GLU A 121 -11.18 1.91 -8.11
CA GLU A 121 -12.46 1.97 -7.38
C GLU A 121 -12.55 3.17 -6.41
N ASN A 122 -11.47 3.95 -6.24
CA ASN A 122 -11.54 5.23 -5.57
C ASN A 122 -12.11 6.28 -6.54
N GLU A 123 -13.31 6.78 -6.27
CA GLU A 123 -14.01 7.76 -7.11
C GLU A 123 -13.22 9.04 -7.38
N ARG A 124 -12.27 9.40 -6.49
CA ARG A 124 -11.39 10.57 -6.62
C ARG A 124 -9.95 10.18 -6.92
N ILE A 125 -9.71 9.01 -7.51
CA ILE A 125 -8.36 8.46 -7.72
C ILE A 125 -7.42 9.45 -8.42
N ASN A 126 -7.87 10.14 -9.47
CA ASN A 126 -7.04 11.07 -10.24
C ASN A 126 -6.59 12.31 -9.45
N GLU A 127 -7.31 12.68 -8.39
CA GLU A 127 -6.95 13.77 -7.49
C GLU A 127 -6.12 13.25 -6.30
N ASP A 128 -6.61 12.19 -5.65
CA ASP A 128 -5.99 11.62 -4.47
C ASP A 128 -4.59 11.05 -4.78
N ILE A 129 -4.36 10.50 -5.98
CA ILE A 129 -3.03 10.02 -6.42
C ILE A 129 -2.01 11.15 -6.53
N LYS A 130 -2.44 12.35 -6.94
CA LYS A 130 -1.56 13.53 -7.01
C LYS A 130 -1.19 14.02 -5.62
N LEU A 131 -2.15 14.06 -4.71
CA LEU A 131 -1.92 14.40 -3.31
C LEU A 131 -0.99 13.37 -2.63
N PHE A 132 -1.19 12.09 -2.93
CA PHE A 132 -0.35 11.01 -2.43
C PHE A 132 1.09 11.12 -2.97
N SER A 133 1.24 11.35 -4.27
CA SER A 133 2.56 11.58 -4.89
C SER A 133 3.25 12.82 -4.32
N GLN A 134 2.52 13.90 -4.05
CA GLN A 134 3.08 15.09 -3.43
C GLN A 134 3.55 14.80 -1.99
N ALA A 135 2.76 14.06 -1.21
CA ALA A 135 3.15 13.67 0.14
C ALA A 135 4.38 12.75 0.14
N LEU A 136 4.48 11.80 -0.80
CA LEU A 136 5.70 11.01 -0.99
C LEU A 136 6.92 11.90 -1.25
N SER A 137 6.80 12.90 -2.13
CA SER A 137 7.89 13.84 -2.41
C SER A 137 8.26 14.70 -1.19
N ASN A 138 7.28 15.11 -0.39
CA ASN A 138 7.53 15.88 0.83
C ASN A 138 8.31 15.06 1.87
N ASP A 139 8.06 13.76 1.93
CA ASP A 139 8.69 12.82 2.87
C ASP A 139 9.93 12.10 2.27
N ASP A 140 10.39 12.47 1.07
CA ASP A 140 11.42 11.75 0.31
C ASP A 140 12.74 11.58 1.08
N GLU A 141 13.17 12.62 1.79
CA GLU A 141 14.38 12.55 2.61
C GLU A 141 14.26 11.49 3.72
N MET A 142 13.16 11.54 4.47
CA MET A 142 12.89 10.61 5.57
C MET A 142 12.71 9.18 5.05
N ILE A 143 11.89 8.97 4.02
CA ILE A 143 11.64 7.66 3.42
C ILE A 143 12.95 7.10 2.85
N GLY A 144 13.70 7.92 2.12
CA GLY A 144 14.98 7.55 1.53
C GLY A 144 16.02 7.14 2.56
N GLU A 145 16.13 7.85 3.69
CA GLU A 145 17.01 7.49 4.81
C GLU A 145 16.67 6.09 5.36
N ARG A 146 15.39 5.82 5.62
CA ARG A 146 14.92 4.53 6.17
C ARG A 146 15.16 3.39 5.19
N LEU A 147 14.89 3.60 3.90
CA LEU A 147 15.11 2.58 2.86
C LEU A 147 16.60 2.26 2.65
N ARG A 148 17.47 3.28 2.63
CA ARG A 148 18.92 3.06 2.55
C ARG A 148 19.43 2.27 3.74
N THR A 149 18.95 2.60 4.94
CA THR A 149 19.30 1.89 6.17
C THR A 149 18.83 0.43 6.13
N LEU A 150 17.57 0.19 5.76
CA LEU A 150 17.01 -1.15 5.63
C LEU A 150 17.78 -1.96 4.58
N SER A 151 18.05 -1.39 3.41
CA SER A 151 18.82 -2.06 2.35
C SER A 151 20.22 -2.46 2.80
N LYS A 152 20.90 -1.58 3.56
CA LYS A 152 22.21 -1.91 4.14
C LYS A 152 22.10 -3.08 5.13
N ILE A 153 21.15 -3.03 6.07
CA ILE A 153 20.96 -4.08 7.07
C ILE A 153 20.65 -5.43 6.41
N LEU A 154 19.76 -5.45 5.40
CA LEU A 154 19.44 -6.67 4.67
C LEU A 154 20.67 -7.28 4.00
N LYS A 155 21.50 -6.46 3.34
CA LYS A 155 22.76 -6.90 2.72
C LYS A 155 23.77 -7.41 3.75
N ASP A 156 23.90 -6.72 4.88
CA ASP A 156 24.79 -7.13 5.97
C ASP A 156 24.36 -8.49 6.58
N MET A 157 23.05 -8.79 6.56
CA MET A 157 22.47 -10.07 6.97
C MET A 157 22.57 -11.17 5.89
N GLY A 158 22.99 -10.86 4.67
CA GLY A 158 23.12 -11.79 3.56
C GLY A 158 21.85 -12.05 2.75
N TYR A 159 20.86 -11.15 2.83
CA TYR A 159 19.71 -11.12 1.91
C TYR A 159 19.99 -10.34 0.63
#